data_AF-A0A529I117-F1
#
_entry.id   AF-A0A529I117-F1
#
_cell.length_a   1.000
_cell.length_b   1.000
_cell.length_c   1.000
_cell.angle_alpha   90.00
_cell.angle_beta   90.00
_cell.angle_gamma   90.00
#
_symmetry.space_group_name_H-M   'P 1'
#
loop_
_entity.id
_entity.type
_entity.pdbx_description
1 polymer ?
#
loop_
_entity_poly.entity_id
_entity_poly.type
_entity_poly.pdbx_seq_one_letter_code
_entity_poly.pdbx_strand_id
1 'polypeptide(L)'
;LSPHQQMVYDPGPFLAGSASILVGILIAIGVFIVVLPADPWVTVDRISQAMREDLARLCLHERIPRRSAFESLAYDRINQLMPQLQRTGRRGDPILGGSIAVVTVGLEVLRLRSAQLNSLVPRETMESVGNFLRGLARELLFRRPGEPQTATVAVARQYAASIAERSDRPEMLQIAASLRIIAAAMEDHPDFFMKNKA
;
A
#
# COMPACT_ATOMS: atom_id res chain seq x y z
N LEU A 1 -23.89 45.50 68.74
CA LEU A 1 -24.61 44.35 68.15
C LEU A 1 -24.01 44.10 66.78
N SER A 2 -22.93 43.33 66.72
CA SER A 2 -22.31 42.96 65.45
C SER A 2 -22.96 41.66 64.97
N PRO A 3 -23.48 41.57 63.74
CA PRO A 3 -24.15 40.38 63.27
C PRO A 3 -23.11 39.27 63.06
N HIS A 4 -23.21 38.19 63.83
CA HIS A 4 -22.50 36.96 63.53
C HIS A 4 -23.18 36.30 62.33
N GLN A 5 -22.69 36.59 61.12
CA GLN A 5 -23.06 35.81 59.93
C GLN A 5 -22.57 34.38 60.13
N GLN A 6 -23.48 33.47 60.46
CA GLN A 6 -23.20 32.03 60.37
C GLN A 6 -23.11 31.67 58.88
N MET A 7 -21.88 31.52 58.38
CA MET A 7 -21.63 30.88 57.09
C MET A 7 -21.99 29.41 57.20
N VAL A 8 -23.23 29.07 56.85
CA VAL A 8 -23.65 27.68 56.65
C VAL A 8 -23.09 27.24 55.31
N TYR A 9 -22.12 26.33 55.32
CA TYR A 9 -21.60 25.71 54.11
C TYR A 9 -22.69 24.81 53.51
N ASP A 10 -23.25 25.22 52.37
CA ASP A 10 -24.15 24.39 51.58
C ASP A 10 -23.33 23.68 50.47
N PRO A 11 -23.03 22.38 50.62
CA PRO A 11 -22.29 21.62 49.61
C PRO A 11 -23.10 21.33 48.35
N GLY A 12 -24.43 21.53 48.36
CA GLY A 12 -25.33 21.20 47.26
C GLY A 12 -24.99 21.92 45.95
N PRO A 13 -24.85 23.25 45.94
CA PRO A 13 -24.47 24.02 44.75
C PRO A 13 -23.11 23.63 44.16
N PHE A 14 -22.14 23.26 45.01
CA PHE A 14 -20.82 22.82 44.56
C PHE A 14 -20.91 21.46 43.84
N LEU A 15 -21.62 20.49 44.43
CA LEU A 15 -21.84 19.18 43.82
C LEU A 15 -22.65 19.27 42.52
N ALA A 16 -23.68 20.12 42.48
CA ALA A 16 -24.47 20.38 41.27
C ALA A 16 -23.61 21.01 40.16
N GLY A 17 -22.72 21.94 40.52
CA GLY A 17 -21.76 22.54 39.58
C GLY A 17 -20.77 21.52 39.02
N SER A 18 -20.16 20.69 39.87
CA SER A 18 -19.23 19.63 39.43
C SER A 18 -19.91 18.57 38.57
N ALA A 19 -21.13 18.16 38.92
CA ALA A 19 -21.91 17.19 38.15
C ALA A 19 -22.27 17.74 36.75
N SER A 20 -22.67 19.01 36.67
CA SER A 20 -22.98 19.68 35.40
C SER A 20 -21.76 19.74 34.47
N ILE A 21 -20.58 20.10 35.00
CA ILE A 21 -19.33 20.13 34.23
C ILE A 21 -18.99 18.72 33.72
N LEU A 22 -19.11 17.71 34.56
CA LEU A 22 -18.77 16.33 34.22
C LEU A 22 -19.71 15.78 33.12
N VAL A 23 -21.00 16.06 33.23
CA VAL A 23 -21.99 15.73 32.19
C VAL A 23 -21.69 16.47 30.89
N GLY A 24 -21.33 17.76 30.95
CA GLY A 24 -20.93 18.54 29.78
C GLY A 24 -19.71 17.94 29.05
N ILE A 25 -18.69 17.51 29.80
CA ILE A 25 -17.50 16.85 29.24
C ILE A 25 -17.88 15.51 28.60
N LEU A 26 -18.70 14.70 29.27
CA LEU A 26 -19.15 13.40 28.72
C LEU A 26 -19.96 13.56 27.43
N ILE A 27 -20.86 14.55 27.38
CA ILE A 27 -21.62 14.85 26.17
C ILE A 27 -20.69 15.31 25.04
N ALA A 28 -19.72 16.19 25.34
CA ALA A 28 -18.75 16.64 24.35
C ALA A 28 -17.90 15.48 23.79
N ILE A 29 -17.44 14.57 24.65
CA ILE A 29 -16.73 13.33 24.24
C ILE A 29 -17.63 12.47 23.35
N GLY A 30 -18.90 12.27 23.75
CA GLY A 30 -19.86 11.49 22.98
C GLY A 30 -20.11 12.07 21.58
N VAL A 31 -20.33 13.39 21.50
CA VAL A 31 -20.46 14.10 20.21
C VAL A 31 -19.20 13.96 19.38
N PHE A 32 -18.02 14.07 19.97
CA PHE A 32 -16.75 13.95 19.26
C PHE A 32 -16.56 12.54 18.67
N ILE A 33 -16.91 11.49 19.43
CA ILE A 33 -16.87 10.09 18.95
C ILE A 33 -17.86 9.87 17.80
N VAL A 34 -19.08 10.42 17.91
CA VAL A 34 -20.15 10.23 16.92
C VAL A 34 -19.91 11.03 15.64
N VAL A 35 -19.34 12.23 15.74
CA VAL A 35 -19.06 13.11 14.57
C VAL A 35 -17.75 12.73 13.88
N LEU A 36 -16.79 12.10 14.58
CA LEU A 36 -15.48 11.75 14.03
C LEU A 36 -15.22 10.24 13.76
N PRO A 37 -16.12 9.46 13.11
CA PRO A 37 -15.76 8.13 12.67
C PRO A 37 -15.40 8.15 11.17
N ALA A 38 -14.21 8.65 10.84
CA ALA A 38 -13.57 8.25 9.59
C ALA A 38 -12.53 7.21 9.95
N ASP A 39 -12.87 5.92 9.83
CA ASP A 39 -11.91 4.85 10.05
C ASP A 39 -10.72 5.05 9.09
N PRO A 40 -9.51 5.39 9.58
CA PRO A 40 -8.36 5.65 8.73
C PRO A 40 -8.01 4.41 7.90
N TRP A 41 -8.36 3.20 8.38
CA TRP A 41 -8.11 1.94 7.66
C TRP A 41 -8.85 1.85 6.35
N VAL A 42 -10.08 2.34 6.27
CA VAL A 42 -10.86 2.33 5.02
C VAL A 42 -10.16 3.19 3.97
N THR A 43 -9.56 4.31 4.37
CA THR A 43 -8.82 5.17 3.45
C THR A 43 -7.48 4.54 3.04
N VAL A 44 -6.76 3.95 3.99
CA VAL A 44 -5.50 3.24 3.73
C VAL A 44 -5.70 2.05 2.78
N ASP A 45 -6.74 1.26 2.98
CA ASP A 45 -7.04 0.11 2.12
C ASP A 45 -7.44 0.56 0.70
N ARG A 46 -8.28 1.60 0.58
CA ARG A 46 -8.62 2.21 -0.72
C ARG A 46 -7.40 2.72 -1.47
N ILE A 47 -6.48 3.42 -0.79
CA ILE A 47 -5.24 3.91 -1.42
C ILE A 47 -4.37 2.73 -1.84
N SER A 48 -4.21 1.73 -0.98
CA SER A 48 -3.42 0.53 -1.28
C SER A 48 -4.01 -0.26 -2.45
N GLN A 49 -5.33 -0.38 -2.54
CA GLN A 49 -6.04 -0.94 -3.68
C GLN A 49 -5.78 -0.13 -4.95
N ALA A 50 -5.90 1.19 -4.90
CA ALA A 50 -5.61 2.05 -6.05
C ALA A 50 -4.16 1.89 -6.54
N MET A 51 -3.18 1.78 -5.64
CA MET A 51 -1.78 1.53 -6.00
C MET A 51 -1.58 0.18 -6.71
N ARG A 52 -2.27 -0.88 -6.26
CA ARG A 52 -2.25 -2.19 -6.93
C ARG A 52 -2.91 -2.15 -8.31
N GLU A 53 -4.03 -1.43 -8.43
CA GLU A 53 -4.72 -1.23 -9.71
C GLU A 53 -3.87 -0.40 -10.69
N ASP A 54 -3.17 0.63 -10.21
CA ASP A 54 -2.20 1.40 -10.99
C ASP A 54 -1.07 0.51 -11.53
N LEU A 55 -0.55 -0.38 -10.68
CA LEU A 55 0.46 -1.36 -11.09
C LEU A 55 -0.08 -2.38 -12.10
N ALA A 56 -1.29 -2.90 -11.89
CA ALA A 56 -1.92 -3.84 -12.82
C ALA A 56 -2.17 -3.18 -14.19
N ARG A 57 -2.61 -1.91 -14.19
CA ARG A 57 -2.77 -1.10 -15.40
C ARG A 57 -1.44 -0.94 -16.13
N LEU A 58 -0.35 -0.71 -15.40
CA LEU A 58 0.99 -0.58 -15.96
C LEU A 58 1.46 -1.86 -16.68
N CYS A 59 1.12 -3.02 -16.12
CA CYS A 59 1.44 -4.33 -16.69
C CYS A 59 0.66 -4.64 -17.98
N LEU A 60 -0.58 -4.15 -18.08
CA LEU A 60 -1.50 -4.48 -19.18
C LEU A 60 -1.60 -3.40 -20.27
N HIS A 61 -1.23 -2.15 -19.97
CA HIS A 61 -1.39 -1.05 -20.92
C HIS A 61 -0.61 -1.26 -22.20
N GLU A 62 -1.17 -0.90 -23.37
CA GLU A 62 -0.42 -0.93 -24.64
C GLU A 62 0.72 0.11 -24.67
N ARG A 63 0.48 1.31 -24.14
CA ARG A 63 1.49 2.38 -24.08
C ARG A 63 2.31 2.30 -22.80
N ILE A 64 3.64 2.47 -22.92
CA ILE A 64 4.55 2.57 -21.78
C ILE A 64 4.49 4.02 -21.26
N PRO A 65 3.98 4.25 -20.04
CA PRO A 65 4.01 5.60 -19.47
C PRO A 65 5.44 6.04 -19.19
N ARG A 66 5.68 7.36 -19.17
CA ARG A 66 6.99 7.90 -18.80
C ARG A 66 7.30 7.54 -17.35
N ARG A 67 8.55 7.15 -17.09
CA ARG A 67 9.04 6.82 -15.75
C ARG A 67 8.76 7.93 -14.73
N SER A 68 9.02 9.19 -15.10
CA SER A 68 8.75 10.34 -14.23
C SER A 68 7.27 10.50 -13.87
N ALA A 69 6.36 10.21 -14.80
CA ALA A 69 4.92 10.31 -14.54
C ALA A 69 4.46 9.25 -13.54
N PHE A 70 4.99 8.02 -13.65
CA PHE A 70 4.72 6.96 -12.69
C PHE A 70 5.32 7.28 -11.31
N GLU A 71 6.57 7.75 -11.27
CA GLU A 71 7.22 8.16 -10.01
C GLU A 71 6.44 9.28 -9.31
N SER A 72 6.01 10.32 -10.04
CA SER A 72 5.20 11.39 -9.45
C SER A 72 3.86 10.88 -8.89
N LEU A 73 3.17 9.99 -9.61
CA LEU A 73 1.93 9.37 -9.11
C LEU A 73 2.17 8.53 -7.86
N ALA A 74 3.24 7.73 -7.85
CA ALA A 74 3.64 6.92 -6.72
C ALA A 74 3.95 7.78 -5.47
N TYR A 75 4.71 8.87 -5.64
CA TYR A 75 5.01 9.80 -4.56
C TYR A 75 3.74 10.48 -4.03
N ASP A 76 2.83 10.89 -4.90
CA ASP A 76 1.55 11.46 -4.51
C ASP A 76 0.72 10.47 -3.66
N ARG A 77 0.65 9.20 -4.06
CA ARG A 77 -0.02 8.14 -3.29
C ARG A 77 0.61 7.91 -1.92
N ILE A 78 1.93 7.86 -1.84
CA ILE A 78 2.65 7.70 -0.57
C ILE A 78 2.39 8.92 0.34
N ASN A 79 2.42 10.13 -0.21
CA ASN A 79 2.15 11.35 0.55
C ASN A 79 0.70 11.39 1.09
N GLN A 80 -0.27 10.90 0.32
CA GLN A 80 -1.67 10.77 0.76
C GLN A 80 -1.83 9.69 1.86
N LEU A 81 -1.02 8.64 1.81
CA LEU A 81 -1.05 7.52 2.76
C LEU A 81 -0.40 7.88 4.10
N MET A 82 0.70 8.65 4.08
CA MET A 82 1.49 9.04 5.26
C MET A 82 0.67 9.58 6.45
N PRO A 83 -0.21 10.58 6.30
CA PRO A 83 -0.99 11.10 7.42
C PRO A 83 -1.97 10.07 8.00
N GLN A 84 -2.44 9.12 7.18
CA GLN A 84 -3.35 8.06 7.63
C GLN A 84 -2.60 6.97 8.40
N LEU A 85 -1.39 6.62 7.96
CA LEU A 85 -0.53 5.69 8.69
C LEU A 85 -0.11 6.25 10.05
N GLN A 86 0.23 7.53 10.13
CA GLN A 86 0.59 8.18 11.41
C GLN A 86 -0.53 8.09 12.45
N ARG A 87 -1.79 8.23 12.03
CA ARG A 87 -2.96 8.05 12.91
C ARG A 87 -3.14 6.61 13.38
N THR A 88 -2.58 5.65 12.64
CA THR A 88 -2.73 4.22 12.84
C THR A 88 -1.58 3.61 13.66
N GLY A 89 -0.47 4.34 13.81
CA GLY A 89 0.71 3.93 14.58
C GLY A 89 1.40 2.69 13.98
N ARG A 90 1.97 1.84 14.84
CA ARG A 90 2.77 0.65 14.44
C ARG A 90 2.05 -0.35 13.54
N ARG A 91 0.72 -0.35 13.51
CA ARG A 91 -0.04 -1.22 12.59
C ARG A 91 0.09 -0.78 11.12
N GLY A 92 0.52 0.46 10.87
CA GLY A 92 0.75 1.00 9.53
C GLY A 92 2.10 0.61 8.90
N ASP A 93 3.07 0.14 9.68
CA ASP A 93 4.44 -0.15 9.20
C ASP A 93 4.46 -1.20 8.06
N PRO A 94 3.71 -2.31 8.11
CA PRO A 94 3.65 -3.27 7.01
C PRO A 94 3.07 -2.67 5.73
N ILE A 95 2.10 -1.77 5.84
CA ILE A 95 1.49 -1.09 4.70
C ILE A 95 2.47 -0.09 4.08
N LEU A 96 3.25 0.63 4.88
CA LEU A 96 4.29 1.51 4.36
C LEU A 96 5.33 0.72 3.57
N GLY A 97 5.81 -0.39 4.13
CA GLY A 97 6.73 -1.31 3.45
C GLY A 97 6.17 -1.80 2.12
N GLY A 98 4.92 -2.26 2.11
CA GLY A 98 4.23 -2.68 0.89
C GLY A 98 4.02 -1.56 -0.13
N SER A 99 3.76 -0.32 0.34
CA SER A 99 3.62 0.87 -0.50
C SER A 99 4.94 1.26 -1.16
N ILE A 100 6.09 0.98 -0.54
CA ILE A 100 7.39 1.15 -1.19
C ILE A 100 7.64 -0.01 -2.15
N ALA A 101 7.33 -1.24 -1.75
CA ALA A 101 7.48 -2.42 -2.58
C ALA A 101 6.71 -2.33 -3.90
N VAL A 102 5.46 -1.85 -3.89
CA VAL A 102 4.66 -1.69 -5.12
C VAL A 102 5.25 -0.67 -6.09
N VAL A 103 5.92 0.38 -5.57
CA VAL A 103 6.64 1.36 -6.40
C VAL A 103 7.87 0.73 -7.01
N THR A 104 8.66 0.01 -6.22
CA THR A 104 9.82 -0.76 -6.70
C THR A 104 9.40 -1.73 -7.81
N VAL A 105 8.32 -2.49 -7.61
CA VAL A 105 7.76 -3.40 -8.62
C VAL A 105 7.34 -2.62 -9.87
N GLY A 106 6.66 -1.48 -9.73
CA GLY A 106 6.26 -0.66 -10.88
C GLY A 106 7.43 -0.11 -11.70
N LEU A 107 8.51 0.31 -11.03
CA LEU A 107 9.73 0.75 -11.71
C LEU A 107 10.41 -0.39 -12.48
N GLU A 108 10.45 -1.59 -11.91
CA GLU A 108 11.00 -2.76 -12.58
C GLU A 108 10.10 -3.26 -13.72
N VAL A 109 8.77 -3.15 -13.59
CA VAL A 109 7.83 -3.38 -14.70
C VAL A 109 8.09 -2.39 -15.85
N LEU A 110 8.28 -1.11 -15.55
CA LEU A 110 8.65 -0.11 -16.58
C LEU A 110 9.97 -0.48 -17.26
N ARG A 111 10.96 -0.94 -16.49
CA ARG A 111 12.25 -1.39 -17.04
C ARG A 111 12.06 -2.58 -17.97
N LEU A 112 11.32 -3.61 -17.56
CA LEU A 112 11.01 -4.78 -18.39
C LEU A 112 10.28 -4.39 -19.67
N ARG A 113 9.29 -3.49 -19.58
CA ARG A 113 8.56 -3.00 -20.76
C ARG A 113 9.46 -2.19 -21.70
N SER A 114 10.39 -1.39 -21.15
CA SER A 114 11.38 -0.67 -21.96
C SER A 114 12.35 -1.64 -22.66
N ALA A 115 12.74 -2.73 -22.00
CA ALA A 115 13.59 -3.77 -22.57
C ALA A 115 12.90 -4.54 -23.70
N GLN A 116 11.57 -4.72 -23.65
CA GLN A 116 10.78 -5.30 -24.75
C GLN A 116 10.78 -4.46 -26.03
N LEU A 117 11.08 -3.16 -25.95
CA LEU A 117 11.25 -2.32 -27.15
C LEU A 117 12.64 -2.43 -27.78
N ASN A 118 13.59 -3.06 -27.08
CA ASN A 118 14.96 -3.19 -27.57
C ASN A 118 15.07 -4.40 -28.52
N SER A 119 15.44 -4.15 -29.78
CA SER A 119 15.60 -5.20 -30.80
C SER A 119 16.73 -6.21 -30.50
N LEU A 120 17.58 -5.92 -29.51
CA LEU A 120 18.64 -6.82 -29.04
C LEU A 120 18.11 -7.98 -28.18
N VAL A 121 16.87 -7.90 -27.70
CA VAL A 121 16.25 -8.94 -26.87
C VAL A 121 15.59 -10.00 -27.76
N PRO A 122 15.87 -11.31 -27.55
CA PRO A 122 15.21 -12.38 -28.29
C PRO A 122 13.69 -12.36 -28.16
N ARG A 123 12.96 -12.73 -29.24
CA ARG A 123 11.49 -12.74 -29.26
C ARG A 123 10.87 -13.65 -28.19
N GLU A 124 11.47 -14.82 -27.98
CA GLU A 124 11.05 -15.77 -26.93
C GLU A 124 11.09 -15.13 -25.52
N THR A 125 12.10 -14.31 -25.26
CA THR A 125 12.22 -13.56 -24.00
C THR A 125 11.15 -12.49 -23.88
N MET A 126 10.89 -11.76 -24.96
CA MET A 126 9.84 -10.73 -24.97
C MET A 126 8.46 -11.33 -24.71
N GLU A 127 8.14 -12.48 -25.31
CA GLU A 127 6.88 -13.21 -25.10
C GLU A 127 6.77 -13.71 -23.65
N SER A 128 7.85 -14.29 -23.12
CA SER A 128 7.89 -14.78 -21.73
C SER A 128 7.68 -13.66 -20.72
N VAL A 129 8.34 -12.51 -20.90
CA VAL A 129 8.14 -11.32 -20.08
C VAL A 129 6.69 -10.81 -20.22
N GLY A 130 6.12 -10.80 -21.42
CA GLY A 130 4.73 -10.38 -21.65
C GLY A 130 3.69 -11.33 -21.02
N ASN A 131 3.98 -12.63 -21.00
CA ASN A 131 3.17 -13.63 -20.29
C ASN A 131 3.25 -13.41 -18.76
N PHE A 132 4.46 -13.17 -18.24
CA PHE A 132 4.68 -12.86 -16.82
C PHE A 132 3.92 -11.60 -16.39
N LEU A 133 4.03 -10.49 -17.13
CA LEU A 133 3.33 -9.23 -16.80
C LEU A 133 1.81 -9.41 -16.78
N ARG A 134 1.25 -10.21 -17.70
CA ARG A 134 -0.18 -10.55 -17.69
C ARG A 134 -0.57 -11.42 -16.49
N GLY A 135 0.28 -12.37 -16.11
CA GLY A 135 0.11 -13.18 -14.90
C GLY A 135 0.13 -12.31 -13.63
N LEU A 136 1.12 -11.41 -13.54
CA LEU A 136 1.27 -10.47 -12.43
C LEU A 136 0.04 -9.56 -12.30
N ALA A 137 -0.43 -8.98 -13.41
CA ALA A 137 -1.62 -8.14 -13.39
C ALA A 137 -2.86 -8.89 -12.91
N ARG A 138 -3.01 -10.16 -13.33
CA ARG A 138 -4.12 -11.02 -12.89
C ARG A 138 -4.07 -11.26 -11.39
N GLU A 139 -2.89 -11.49 -10.83
CA GLU A 139 -2.71 -11.68 -9.39
C GLU A 139 -3.04 -10.41 -8.61
N LEU A 140 -2.57 -9.25 -9.07
CA LEU A 140 -2.85 -7.98 -8.40
C LEU A 140 -4.35 -7.64 -8.35
N LEU A 141 -5.12 -8.05 -9.37
CA LEU A 141 -6.55 -7.73 -9.47
C LEU A 141 -7.48 -8.79 -8.86
N PHE A 142 -7.14 -10.07 -8.99
CA PHE A 142 -8.08 -11.17 -8.74
C PHE A 142 -7.65 -12.17 -7.67
N ARG A 143 -6.42 -12.07 -7.12
CA ARG A 143 -5.92 -13.06 -6.14
C ARG A 143 -6.83 -13.14 -4.93
N ARG A 144 -7.31 -14.35 -4.62
CA ARG A 144 -8.19 -14.62 -3.47
C ARG A 144 -7.37 -14.98 -2.23
N PRO A 145 -7.83 -14.63 -1.02
CA PRO A 145 -7.18 -15.07 0.22
C PRO A 145 -7.15 -16.61 0.29
N GLY A 146 -5.96 -17.19 0.50
CA GLY A 146 -5.78 -18.64 0.61
C GLY A 146 -5.35 -19.35 -0.69
N GLU A 147 -5.22 -18.65 -1.81
CA GLU A 147 -4.53 -19.22 -2.98
C GLU A 147 -3.01 -19.30 -2.70
N PRO A 148 -2.38 -20.47 -2.96
CA PRO A 148 -0.95 -20.65 -2.71
C PRO A 148 -0.12 -19.58 -3.38
N GLN A 149 0.99 -19.18 -2.71
CA GLN A 149 1.95 -18.21 -3.22
C GLN A 149 2.34 -18.61 -4.65
N THR A 150 2.15 -17.66 -5.55
CA THR A 150 1.63 -17.91 -6.88
C THR A 150 2.65 -18.51 -7.83
N ALA A 151 2.19 -19.41 -8.71
CA ALA A 151 2.99 -20.00 -9.78
C ALA A 151 3.77 -18.94 -10.59
N THR A 152 3.24 -17.71 -10.73
CA THR A 152 3.88 -16.62 -11.46
C THR A 152 5.19 -16.14 -10.83
N VAL A 153 5.28 -16.02 -9.49
CA VAL A 153 6.51 -15.60 -8.79
C VAL A 153 7.58 -16.69 -8.89
N ALA A 154 7.20 -17.95 -8.68
CA ALA A 154 8.09 -19.09 -8.83
C ALA A 154 8.62 -19.21 -10.28
N VAL A 155 7.73 -19.06 -11.27
CA VAL A 155 8.08 -19.07 -12.70
C VAL A 155 9.03 -17.92 -13.03
N ALA A 156 8.81 -16.72 -12.49
CA ALA A 156 9.71 -15.58 -12.70
C ALA A 156 11.11 -15.83 -12.13
N ARG A 157 11.22 -16.40 -10.93
CA ARG A 157 12.51 -16.77 -10.33
C ARG A 157 13.24 -17.81 -11.15
N GLN A 158 12.54 -18.87 -11.56
CA GLN A 158 13.11 -19.93 -12.37
C GLN A 158 13.56 -19.40 -13.75
N TYR A 159 12.74 -18.57 -14.37
CA TYR A 159 13.06 -17.96 -15.65
C TYR A 159 14.26 -17.02 -15.55
N ALA A 160 14.31 -16.17 -14.52
CA ALA A 160 15.46 -15.29 -14.27
C ALA A 160 16.76 -16.07 -14.02
N ALA A 161 16.70 -17.17 -13.25
CA ALA A 161 17.85 -18.05 -13.05
C ALA A 161 18.33 -18.65 -14.38
N SER A 162 17.41 -19.14 -15.20
CA SER A 162 17.75 -19.71 -16.51
C SER A 162 18.38 -18.69 -17.47
N ILE A 163 17.96 -17.41 -17.42
CA ILE A 163 18.58 -16.35 -18.22
C ILE A 163 20.01 -16.08 -17.73
N ALA A 164 20.22 -15.98 -16.42
CA ALA A 164 21.51 -15.71 -15.82
C ALA A 164 22.54 -16.84 -16.11
N GLU A 165 22.08 -18.09 -16.24
CA GLU A 165 22.95 -19.22 -16.60
C GLU A 165 23.30 -19.27 -18.09
N ARG A 166 22.43 -18.75 -18.96
CA ARG A 166 22.53 -18.91 -20.42
C ARG A 166 23.05 -17.68 -21.15
N SER A 167 23.15 -16.52 -20.49
CA SER A 167 23.49 -15.27 -21.15
C SER A 167 24.25 -14.30 -20.26
N ASP A 168 25.41 -13.84 -20.76
CA ASP A 168 26.18 -12.75 -20.16
C ASP A 168 25.83 -11.37 -20.76
N ARG A 169 24.79 -11.31 -21.61
CA ARG A 169 24.40 -10.05 -22.25
C ARG A 169 23.78 -9.11 -21.21
N PRO A 170 24.21 -7.83 -21.16
CA PRO A 170 23.75 -6.91 -20.13
C PRO A 170 22.23 -6.70 -20.16
N GLU A 171 21.60 -6.73 -21.33
CA GLU A 171 20.14 -6.59 -21.45
C GLU A 171 19.39 -7.79 -20.86
N MET A 172 19.92 -9.00 -21.08
CA MET A 172 19.34 -10.24 -20.56
C MET A 172 19.50 -10.33 -19.04
N LEU A 173 20.68 -9.97 -18.52
CA LEU A 173 20.93 -9.90 -17.08
C LEU A 173 20.06 -8.84 -16.39
N GLN A 174 19.78 -7.71 -17.04
CA GLN A 174 18.84 -6.71 -16.52
C GLN A 174 17.42 -7.27 -16.44
N ILE A 175 16.94 -7.99 -17.45
CA ILE A 175 15.62 -8.65 -17.41
C ILE A 175 15.57 -9.65 -16.25
N ALA A 176 16.61 -10.48 -16.09
CA ALA A 176 16.69 -11.43 -14.99
C ALA A 176 16.68 -10.75 -13.62
N ALA A 177 17.42 -9.64 -13.47
CA ALA A 177 17.44 -8.85 -12.24
C ALA A 177 16.07 -8.27 -11.91
N SER A 178 15.40 -7.64 -12.88
CA SER A 178 14.04 -7.09 -12.69
C SER A 178 13.04 -8.16 -12.26
N LEU A 179 13.07 -9.34 -12.89
CA LEU A 179 12.20 -10.45 -12.52
C LEU A 179 12.44 -10.93 -11.08
N ARG A 180 13.71 -10.99 -10.65
CA ARG A 180 14.06 -11.36 -9.26
C ARG A 180 13.64 -10.30 -8.25
N ILE A 181 13.82 -9.02 -8.57
CA ILE A 181 13.42 -7.91 -7.70
C ILE A 181 11.90 -7.90 -7.52
N ILE A 182 11.14 -8.09 -8.61
CA ILE A 182 9.68 -8.18 -8.54
C ILE A 182 9.25 -9.36 -7.67
N ALA A 183 9.86 -10.53 -7.89
CA ALA A 183 9.57 -11.73 -7.11
C ALA A 183 9.85 -11.52 -5.60
N ALA A 184 11.02 -10.99 -5.27
CA ALA A 184 11.41 -10.73 -3.88
C ALA A 184 10.46 -9.72 -3.21
N ALA A 185 10.14 -8.61 -3.87
CA ALA A 185 9.22 -7.61 -3.32
C ALA A 185 7.82 -8.18 -3.02
N MET A 186 7.32 -9.09 -3.86
CA MET A 186 6.05 -9.78 -3.64
C MET A 186 6.10 -10.82 -2.51
N GLU A 187 7.24 -11.47 -2.33
CA GLU A 187 7.49 -12.45 -1.25
C GLU A 187 7.67 -11.77 0.11
N ASP A 188 8.35 -10.63 0.16
CA ASP A 188 8.65 -9.88 1.38
C ASP A 188 7.42 -9.12 1.92
N HIS A 189 6.48 -8.76 1.03
CA HIS A 189 5.27 -8.00 1.38
C HIS A 189 3.96 -8.67 0.93
N PRO A 190 3.72 -9.95 1.27
CA PRO A 190 2.62 -10.73 0.71
C PRO A 190 1.26 -10.12 1.06
N ASP A 191 1.09 -9.64 2.29
CA ASP A 191 -0.17 -9.06 2.78
C ASP A 191 -0.58 -7.80 2.01
N PHE A 192 0.39 -7.00 1.55
CA PHE A 192 0.10 -5.81 0.75
C PHE A 192 -0.37 -6.18 -0.65
N PHE A 193 0.23 -7.20 -1.26
CA PHE A 193 -0.13 -7.64 -2.61
C PHE A 193 -1.36 -8.57 -2.64
N MET A 194 -1.81 -9.07 -1.50
CA MET A 194 -3.07 -9.81 -1.36
C MET A 194 -4.24 -8.84 -1.22
N LYS A 195 -5.32 -9.07 -1.96
CA LYS A 195 -6.56 -8.32 -1.78
C LYS A 195 -7.13 -8.67 -0.40
N ASN A 196 -7.07 -7.73 0.54
CA ASN A 196 -7.73 -7.90 1.83
C ASN A 196 -9.25 -7.90 1.62
N LYS A 197 -9.94 -8.75 2.39
CA LYS A 197 -11.40 -8.73 2.47
C LYS A 197 -11.80 -7.41 3.12
N ALA A 198 -12.62 -6.63 2.43
CA ALA A 198 -13.51 -5.67 3.05
C ALA A 198 -14.55 -6.40 3.91
#